data_AF-A0A7C3VA29-F1
#
_entry.id   AF-A0A7C3VA29-F1
#
_cell.length_a   1.000
_cell.length_b   1.000
_cell.length_c   1.000
_cell.angle_alpha   90.00
_cell.angle_beta   90.00
_cell.angle_gamma   90.00
#
_symmetry.space_group_name_H-M   'P 1'
#
loop_
_entity.id
_entity.type
_entity.pdbx_description
1 polymer ?
#
loop_
_entity_poly.entity_id
_entity_poly.type
_entity_poly.pdbx_seq_one_letter_code
_entity_poly.pdbx_strand_id
1 'polypeptide(L)'
;MSMLYKTILLALVAFSLVVAAQNNQISYKITGNCTDSPVIITVKDAYSGQPLRAQVRFQFVEQNGLLREVYFNWSDSTTGKANFTPTVPGRYYVSLSRPGYTPIDFFWNVEYCPECRADADCNASSKCINHSCVQITGTCGYAANHSWVYYECCEDSHCASNQVCVANKCVNLTGRCGWAQNHTWYNYACCVDADCPKGEICIDHVCQEKAQCVTNADCMDNEVCTNNKCIVIVGECGVASNHRWIQYECCSDDDCATGRCLDNHTCAPAPVRTPEQPSAAQTCPLGFVLAGAVLLVFAYKR
;
A
#
# COMPACT_ATOMS: atom_id res chain seq x y z
N MET A 1 -5.53 47.20 -103.59
CA MET A 1 -5.05 45.82 -103.37
C MET A 1 -3.68 45.73 -102.64
N SER A 2 -3.37 46.63 -101.70
CA SER A 2 -2.04 46.64 -101.04
C SER A 2 -2.08 46.51 -99.50
N MET A 3 -3.23 46.75 -98.86
CA MET A 3 -3.33 46.67 -97.38
C MET A 3 -3.91 45.37 -96.83
N LEU A 4 -4.57 44.53 -97.63
CA LEU A 4 -5.11 43.24 -97.15
C LEU A 4 -4.05 42.13 -97.00
N TYR A 5 -2.91 42.24 -97.70
CA TYR A 5 -1.89 41.19 -97.71
C TYR A 5 -0.98 41.23 -96.48
N LYS A 6 -0.77 42.42 -95.89
CA LYS A 6 0.08 42.59 -94.68
C LYS A 6 -0.58 42.06 -93.41
N THR A 7 -1.90 42.15 -93.30
CA THR A 7 -2.64 41.66 -92.12
C THR A 7 -2.81 40.14 -92.11
N ILE A 8 -2.91 39.51 -93.30
CA ILE A 8 -3.00 38.05 -93.43
C ILE A 8 -1.62 37.38 -93.22
N LEU A 9 -0.52 38.01 -93.66
CA LEU A 9 0.82 37.48 -93.44
C LEU A 9 1.27 37.56 -91.97
N LEU A 10 0.86 38.61 -91.23
CA LEU A 10 1.12 38.67 -89.77
C LEU A 10 0.28 37.67 -88.96
N ALA A 11 -0.94 37.33 -89.41
CA ALA A 11 -1.76 36.32 -88.76
C ALA A 11 -1.22 34.90 -88.97
N LEU A 12 -0.59 34.60 -90.12
CA LEU A 12 0.03 33.30 -90.39
C LEU A 12 1.36 33.11 -89.65
N VAL A 13 2.16 34.16 -89.44
CA VAL A 13 3.40 34.06 -88.63
C VAL A 13 3.09 33.98 -87.12
N ALA A 14 1.98 34.57 -86.67
CA ALA A 14 1.50 34.42 -85.28
C ALA A 14 0.91 33.02 -85.00
N PHE A 15 0.45 32.29 -86.03
CA PHE A 15 -0.05 30.91 -85.90
C PHE A 15 1.04 29.85 -85.98
N SER A 16 2.26 30.21 -86.41
CA SER A 16 3.36 29.25 -86.66
C SER A 16 4.46 29.20 -85.59
N LEU A 17 4.35 29.90 -84.46
CA LEU A 17 5.41 29.94 -83.44
C LEU A 17 4.94 29.91 -81.99
N VAL A 18 3.76 29.31 -81.73
CA VAL A 18 3.44 28.68 -80.44
C VAL A 18 3.04 27.23 -80.67
N VAL A 19 3.71 26.55 -81.61
CA VAL A 19 4.01 25.13 -81.42
C VAL A 19 5.34 25.07 -80.69
N ALA A 20 5.37 25.63 -79.47
CA ALA A 20 6.30 25.10 -78.49
C ALA A 20 5.87 23.64 -78.40
N ALA A 21 6.67 22.75 -79.00
CA ALA A 21 6.55 21.33 -78.75
C ALA A 21 6.52 21.23 -77.23
N GLN A 22 5.32 21.04 -76.68
CA GLN A 22 5.18 20.71 -75.27
C GLN A 22 5.93 19.39 -75.19
N ASN A 23 7.17 19.47 -74.72
CA ASN A 23 7.97 18.29 -74.46
C ASN A 23 7.20 17.60 -73.35
N ASN A 24 6.34 16.66 -73.74
CA ASN A 24 5.51 15.85 -72.86
C ASN A 24 6.45 14.96 -72.05
N GLN A 25 7.07 15.58 -71.06
CA GLN A 25 8.09 15.00 -70.23
C GLN A 25 7.49 14.80 -68.86
N ILE A 26 7.70 13.61 -68.32
CA ILE A 26 7.30 13.28 -66.95
C ILE A 26 8.32 13.90 -66.00
N SER A 27 7.87 14.51 -64.91
CA SER A 27 8.71 14.80 -63.74
C SER A 27 8.20 13.98 -62.55
N TYR A 28 9.12 13.57 -61.69
CA TYR A 28 8.76 12.72 -60.56
C TYR A 28 9.53 13.10 -59.28
N LYS A 29 8.94 12.76 -58.14
CA LYS A 29 9.57 12.81 -56.82
C LYS A 29 9.21 11.54 -56.07
N ILE A 30 10.19 10.83 -55.56
CA ILE A 30 9.98 9.69 -54.65
C ILE A 30 10.27 10.15 -53.22
N THR A 31 9.42 9.73 -52.30
CA THR A 31 9.62 9.89 -50.85
C THR A 31 9.48 8.54 -50.17
N GLY A 32 10.44 8.18 -49.31
CA GLY A 32 10.53 6.87 -48.68
C GLY A 32 11.47 5.93 -49.42
N ASN A 33 12.26 5.17 -48.67
CA ASN A 33 13.21 4.18 -49.17
C ASN A 33 13.28 2.96 -48.23
N CYS A 34 12.19 2.70 -47.50
CA CYS A 34 12.14 1.76 -46.39
C CYS A 34 11.21 0.59 -46.69
N THR A 35 11.61 -0.62 -46.27
CA THR A 35 10.67 -1.76 -46.19
C THR A 35 9.54 -1.47 -45.23
N ASP A 36 8.37 -2.04 -45.50
CA ASP A 36 7.15 -1.99 -44.67
C ASP A 36 6.61 -0.57 -44.41
N SER A 37 7.21 0.43 -45.06
CA SER A 37 6.79 1.83 -45.08
C SER A 37 6.34 2.23 -46.49
N PRO A 38 5.32 3.08 -46.64
CA PRO A 38 4.85 3.50 -47.94
C PRO A 38 5.90 4.35 -48.67
N VAL A 39 6.42 3.83 -49.77
CA VAL A 39 7.15 4.59 -50.79
C VAL A 39 6.12 5.30 -51.65
N ILE A 40 6.16 6.63 -51.65
CA ILE A 40 5.23 7.46 -52.41
C ILE A 40 5.98 8.04 -53.59
N ILE A 41 5.48 7.77 -54.79
CA ILE A 41 5.94 8.43 -56.00
C ILE A 41 4.90 9.45 -56.46
N THR A 42 5.33 10.70 -56.59
CA THR A 42 4.50 11.78 -57.12
C THR A 42 4.93 12.05 -58.54
N VAL A 43 4.01 11.90 -59.48
CA VAL A 43 4.22 12.08 -60.92
C VAL A 43 3.50 13.35 -61.37
N LYS A 44 4.23 14.20 -62.09
CA LYS A 44 3.75 15.48 -62.59
C LYS A 44 4.14 15.67 -64.04
N ASP A 45 3.38 16.50 -64.73
CA ASP A 45 3.78 17.04 -66.01
C ASP A 45 4.95 18.02 -65.78
N ALA A 46 6.09 17.81 -66.46
CA ALA A 46 7.30 18.60 -66.21
C ALA A 46 7.14 20.08 -66.60
N TYR A 47 6.25 20.39 -67.55
CA TYR A 47 6.06 21.74 -68.06
C TYR A 47 5.06 22.53 -67.20
N SER A 48 3.89 21.97 -66.94
CA SER A 48 2.80 22.62 -66.20
C SER A 48 2.87 22.42 -64.69
N GLY A 49 3.66 21.44 -64.21
CA GLY A 49 3.76 21.07 -62.80
C GLY A 49 2.49 20.39 -62.25
N GLN A 50 1.49 20.15 -63.09
CA GLN A 50 0.21 19.58 -62.69
C GLN A 50 0.33 18.07 -62.40
N PRO A 51 -0.48 17.55 -61.47
CA PRO A 51 -0.61 16.12 -61.23
C PRO A 51 -0.83 15.33 -62.52
N LEU A 52 -0.04 14.27 -62.72
CA LEU A 52 -0.10 13.44 -63.91
C LEU A 52 -0.55 12.04 -63.54
N ARG A 53 -1.69 11.59 -64.08
CA ARG A 53 -2.08 10.18 -64.09
C ARG A 53 -1.17 9.42 -65.05
N ALA A 54 -0.27 8.60 -64.52
CA ALA A 54 0.69 7.79 -65.25
C ALA A 54 0.69 6.36 -64.69
N GLN A 55 1.06 5.40 -65.53
CA GLN A 55 1.30 4.04 -65.10
C GLN A 55 2.64 3.99 -64.36
N VAL A 56 2.62 3.39 -63.17
CA VAL A 56 3.77 3.22 -62.28
C VAL A 56 3.98 1.72 -62.08
N ARG A 57 5.17 1.25 -62.46
CA ARG A 57 5.56 -0.16 -62.28
C ARG A 57 6.81 -0.24 -61.41
N PHE A 58 6.77 -1.08 -60.38
CA PHE A 58 7.95 -1.49 -59.62
C PHE A 58 8.24 -2.96 -59.87
N GLN A 59 9.49 -3.27 -60.18
CA GLN A 59 9.98 -4.63 -60.36
C GLN A 59 11.19 -4.84 -59.45
N PHE A 60 11.17 -5.88 -58.63
CA PHE A 60 12.30 -6.25 -57.78
C PHE A 60 13.40 -6.87 -58.65
N VAL A 61 14.64 -6.43 -58.46
CA VAL A 61 15.81 -6.97 -59.16
C VAL A 61 16.38 -8.11 -58.31
N GLU A 62 16.22 -9.35 -58.79
CA GLU A 62 16.74 -10.54 -58.13
C GLU A 62 18.26 -10.63 -58.27
N GLN A 63 18.91 -11.49 -57.46
CA GLN A 63 20.38 -11.62 -57.45
C GLN A 63 20.98 -12.04 -58.79
N ASN A 64 20.23 -12.75 -59.62
CA ASN A 64 20.60 -13.16 -60.98
C ASN A 64 20.32 -12.08 -62.04
N GLY A 65 19.84 -10.89 -61.64
CA GLY A 65 19.47 -9.79 -62.53
C GLY A 65 18.06 -9.90 -63.14
N LEU A 66 17.28 -10.94 -62.81
CA LEU A 66 15.90 -11.05 -63.26
C LEU A 66 15.01 -10.01 -62.59
N LEU A 67 14.03 -9.52 -63.34
CA LEU A 67 13.02 -8.58 -62.85
C LEU A 67 11.75 -9.34 -62.47
N ARG A 68 11.36 -9.26 -61.21
CA ARG A 68 10.06 -9.78 -60.73
C ARG A 68 9.10 -8.62 -60.51
N GLU A 69 7.99 -8.58 -61.23
CA GLU A 69 6.97 -7.56 -61.00
C GLU A 69 6.35 -7.74 -59.61
N VAL A 70 6.35 -6.66 -58.83
CA VAL A 70 5.81 -6.65 -57.46
C VAL A 70 4.71 -5.62 -57.27
N TYR A 71 4.63 -4.61 -58.14
CA TYR A 71 3.58 -3.59 -58.07
C TYR A 71 3.35 -2.97 -59.45
N PHE A 72 2.07 -2.79 -59.76
CA PHE A 72 1.61 -2.14 -60.97
C PHE A 72 0.31 -1.38 -60.66
N ASN A 73 0.34 -0.05 -60.77
CA ASN A 73 -0.86 0.75 -60.58
C ASN A 73 -0.76 2.08 -61.35
N TRP A 74 -1.89 2.78 -61.44
CA TRP A 74 -1.94 4.15 -61.93
C TRP A 74 -1.75 5.13 -60.76
N SER A 75 -0.98 6.20 -60.99
CA SER A 75 -1.01 7.33 -60.07
C SER A 75 -2.39 7.99 -60.06
N ASP A 76 -2.79 8.51 -58.91
CA ASP A 76 -4.05 9.21 -58.73
C ASP A 76 -4.12 10.45 -59.63
N SER A 77 -5.25 10.68 -60.31
CA SER A 77 -5.39 11.79 -61.27
C SER A 77 -5.40 13.17 -60.64
N THR A 78 -5.73 13.27 -59.35
CA THR A 78 -5.89 14.54 -58.64
C THR A 78 -4.60 14.96 -57.94
N THR A 79 -3.84 13.99 -57.43
CA THR A 79 -2.63 14.22 -56.63
C THR A 79 -1.35 13.80 -57.35
N GLY A 80 -1.46 12.98 -58.39
CA GLY A 80 -0.32 12.41 -59.11
C GLY A 80 0.41 11.35 -58.30
N LYS A 81 -0.12 10.91 -57.15
CA LYS A 81 0.56 10.01 -56.23
C LYS A 81 0.25 8.54 -56.52
N ALA A 82 1.25 7.68 -56.43
CA ALA A 82 1.08 6.24 -56.29
C ALA A 82 1.85 5.77 -55.05
N ASN A 83 1.25 4.86 -54.28
CA ASN A 83 1.82 4.34 -53.03
C ASN A 83 2.18 2.87 -53.22
N PHE A 84 3.41 2.52 -52.87
CA PHE A 84 3.93 1.15 -52.89
C PHE A 84 4.62 0.86 -51.55
N THR A 85 4.32 -0.27 -50.92
CA THR A 85 4.96 -0.69 -49.67
C THR A 85 5.85 -1.91 -49.96
N PRO A 86 7.17 -1.74 -50.12
CA PRO A 86 8.07 -2.85 -50.38
C PRO A 86 8.19 -3.74 -49.13
N THR A 87 8.14 -5.06 -49.30
CA THR A 87 8.30 -6.04 -48.22
C THR A 87 9.69 -6.67 -48.15
N VAL A 88 10.56 -6.38 -49.12
CA VAL A 88 11.90 -6.96 -49.23
C VAL A 88 12.90 -5.83 -49.50
N PRO A 89 14.02 -5.74 -48.77
CA PRO A 89 15.05 -4.75 -49.06
C PRO A 89 15.79 -5.14 -50.34
N GLY A 90 16.22 -4.15 -51.12
CA GLY A 90 17.00 -4.39 -52.33
C GLY A 90 16.77 -3.34 -53.41
N ARG A 91 17.19 -3.69 -54.62
CA ARG A 91 17.11 -2.81 -55.78
C ARG A 91 15.81 -3.05 -56.54
N TYR A 92 15.12 -1.98 -56.87
CA TYR A 92 13.90 -1.99 -57.67
C TYR A 92 14.13 -1.24 -58.98
N TYR A 93 13.65 -1.81 -60.08
CA TYR A 93 13.50 -1.12 -61.36
C TYR A 93 12.12 -0.44 -61.38
N VAL A 94 12.11 0.87 -61.63
CA VAL A 94 10.91 1.71 -61.63
C VAL A 94 10.70 2.24 -63.03
N SER A 95 9.50 2.02 -63.57
CA SER A 95 9.10 2.50 -64.89
C SER A 95 7.85 3.38 -64.78
N LEU A 96 7.93 4.57 -65.38
CA LEU A 96 6.84 5.54 -65.46
C LEU A 96 6.47 5.73 -66.92
N SER A 97 5.20 5.46 -67.26
CA SER A 97 4.72 5.58 -68.63
C SER A 97 3.34 6.23 -68.70
N ARG A 98 3.13 7.06 -69.72
CA ARG A 98 1.82 7.62 -70.06
C ARG A 98 1.76 7.81 -71.58
N PRO A 99 0.68 7.40 -72.27
CA PRO A 99 0.53 7.67 -73.69
C PRO A 99 0.71 9.17 -74.01
N GLY A 100 1.55 9.46 -75.00
CA GLY A 100 1.90 10.83 -75.40
C GLY A 100 3.05 11.46 -74.62
N TYR A 101 3.60 10.80 -73.59
CA TYR A 101 4.77 11.25 -72.84
C TYR A 101 5.97 10.34 -73.09
N THR A 102 7.18 10.88 -72.99
CA THR A 102 8.41 10.08 -73.00
C THR A 102 8.50 9.28 -71.68
N PRO A 103 8.64 7.93 -71.73
CA PRO A 103 8.75 7.12 -70.53
C PRO A 103 10.05 7.41 -69.78
N ILE A 104 10.03 7.17 -68.47
CA ILE A 104 11.19 7.32 -67.59
C ILE A 104 11.41 6.01 -66.83
N ASP A 105 12.64 5.53 -66.88
CA ASP A 105 13.08 4.32 -66.20
C ASP A 105 14.31 4.60 -65.34
N PHE A 106 14.35 4.05 -64.12
CA PHE A 106 15.50 4.19 -63.22
C PHE A 106 15.51 3.09 -62.16
N PHE A 107 16.64 2.99 -61.44
CA PHE A 107 16.77 2.11 -60.29
C PHE A 107 16.56 2.87 -58.99
N TRP A 108 15.83 2.26 -58.06
CA TRP A 108 15.60 2.76 -56.71
C TRP A 108 16.04 1.71 -55.69
N ASN A 109 16.78 2.11 -54.66
CA ASN A 109 17.21 1.20 -53.60
C ASN A 109 16.27 1.37 -52.40
N VAL A 110 15.73 0.25 -51.93
CA VAL A 110 14.95 0.16 -50.69
C VAL A 110 15.83 -0.50 -49.65
N GLU A 111 16.01 0.17 -48.52
CA GLU A 111 16.74 -0.32 -47.36
C GLU A 111 15.79 -1.00 -46.38
N TYR A 112 16.35 -1.90 -45.58
CA TYR A 112 15.64 -2.45 -44.43
C TYR A 112 15.47 -1.34 -43.39
N CYS A 113 14.23 -1.04 -43.04
CA CYS A 113 13.94 -0.06 -42.00
C CYS A 113 13.49 -0.78 -40.74
N PRO A 114 14.40 -0.90 -39.76
CA PRO A 114 14.09 -1.56 -38.52
C PRO A 114 13.09 -0.72 -37.72
N GLU A 115 12.32 -1.36 -36.85
CA GLU A 115 11.47 -0.65 -35.89
C GLU A 115 12.31 0.27 -34.99
N CYS A 116 13.56 -0.14 -34.70
CA CYS A 116 14.53 0.64 -33.94
C CYS A 116 15.98 0.38 -34.38
N ARG A 117 16.84 1.38 -34.18
CA ARG A 117 18.30 1.30 -34.33
C ARG A 117 19.01 1.43 -32.97
N ALA A 118 18.39 2.15 -32.04
CA ALA A 118 18.81 2.28 -30.66
C ALA A 118 17.58 2.28 -29.75
N ASP A 119 17.82 2.13 -28.45
CA ASP A 119 16.74 2.15 -27.45
C ASP A 119 15.92 3.44 -27.49
N ALA A 120 16.56 4.58 -27.79
CA ALA A 120 15.91 5.88 -27.89
C ALA A 120 14.85 5.98 -29.01
N ASP A 121 14.85 5.05 -29.98
CA ASP A 121 13.81 4.95 -31.00
C ASP A 121 12.54 4.27 -30.47
N CYS A 122 12.66 3.54 -29.36
CA CYS A 122 11.57 2.84 -28.69
C CYS A 122 10.95 3.71 -27.59
N ASN A 123 9.77 3.31 -27.11
CA ASN A 123 9.20 3.93 -25.91
C ASN A 123 10.03 3.58 -24.65
N ALA A 124 9.86 4.36 -23.58
CA ALA A 124 10.66 4.20 -22.35
C ALA A 124 10.54 2.82 -21.67
N SER A 125 9.47 2.06 -21.95
CA SER A 125 9.22 0.72 -21.41
C SER A 125 9.68 -0.43 -22.31
N SER A 126 10.33 -0.14 -23.44
CA SER A 126 10.91 -1.13 -24.36
C SER A 126 12.36 -0.82 -24.69
N LYS A 127 13.07 -1.84 -25.19
CA LYS A 127 14.45 -1.73 -25.66
C LYS A 127 14.59 -2.31 -27.06
N CYS A 128 15.56 -1.81 -27.79
CA CYS A 128 15.85 -2.26 -29.14
C CYS A 128 16.64 -3.57 -29.10
N ILE A 129 15.99 -4.68 -29.45
CA ILE A 129 16.64 -5.98 -29.60
C ILE A 129 16.42 -6.47 -31.03
N ASN A 130 17.52 -6.73 -31.74
CA ASN A 130 17.48 -7.24 -33.11
C ASN A 130 16.50 -6.46 -33.98
N HIS A 131 16.58 -5.13 -33.96
CA HIS A 131 15.77 -4.23 -34.79
C HIS A 131 14.26 -4.17 -34.46
N SER A 132 13.84 -4.73 -33.32
CA SER A 132 12.47 -4.63 -32.82
C SER A 132 12.42 -4.06 -31.40
N CYS A 133 11.40 -3.27 -31.11
CA CYS A 133 11.15 -2.72 -29.78
C CYS A 133 10.48 -3.78 -28.89
N VAL A 134 11.30 -4.47 -28.10
CA VAL A 134 10.82 -5.52 -27.20
C VAL A 134 10.50 -4.90 -25.83
N GLN A 135 9.30 -5.18 -25.32
CA GLN A 135 8.88 -4.73 -23.99
C GLN A 135 9.82 -5.28 -22.90
N ILE A 136 10.21 -4.42 -21.98
CA ILE A 136 11.02 -4.79 -20.83
C ILE A 136 10.08 -5.35 -19.77
N THR A 137 10.28 -6.61 -19.40
CA THR A 137 9.47 -7.31 -18.40
C THR A 137 10.33 -7.74 -17.22
N GLY A 138 9.71 -7.85 -16.05
CA GLY A 138 10.31 -8.33 -14.83
C GLY A 138 9.24 -8.63 -13.79
N THR A 139 9.65 -9.21 -12.66
CA THR A 139 8.72 -9.77 -11.67
C THR A 139 8.33 -8.79 -10.56
N CYS A 140 9.18 -7.80 -10.28
CA CYS A 140 8.98 -6.86 -9.17
C CYS A 140 9.63 -5.51 -9.49
N GLY A 141 8.89 -4.60 -10.11
CA GLY A 141 9.42 -3.33 -10.59
C GLY A 141 8.58 -2.68 -11.67
N TYR A 142 9.19 -1.74 -12.38
CA TYR A 142 8.61 -1.09 -13.55
C TYR A 142 9.69 -0.84 -14.61
N ALA A 143 9.28 -0.77 -15.86
CA ALA A 143 10.18 -0.42 -16.95
C ALA A 143 10.27 1.10 -17.10
N ALA A 144 11.49 1.64 -17.05
CA ALA A 144 11.76 3.06 -17.28
C ALA A 144 13.17 3.25 -17.85
N ASN A 145 13.34 4.27 -18.69
CA ASN A 145 14.63 4.60 -19.32
C ASN A 145 15.29 3.38 -19.99
N HIS A 146 14.50 2.56 -20.68
CA HIS A 146 14.98 1.35 -21.37
C HIS A 146 15.62 0.31 -20.45
N SER A 147 15.32 0.35 -19.15
CA SER A 147 15.80 -0.61 -18.14
C SER A 147 14.67 -1.04 -17.20
N TRP A 148 14.84 -2.19 -16.55
CA TRP A 148 13.96 -2.61 -15.47
C TRP A 148 14.41 -1.98 -14.15
N VAL A 149 13.55 -1.18 -13.54
CA VAL A 149 13.79 -0.57 -12.23
C VAL A 149 13.08 -1.41 -11.18
N TYR A 150 13.86 -2.06 -10.32
CA TYR A 150 13.32 -2.87 -9.23
C TYR A 150 12.73 -1.99 -8.12
N TYR A 151 11.62 -2.46 -7.58
CA TYR A 151 11.10 -1.93 -6.33
C TYR A 151 11.96 -2.37 -5.14
N GLU A 152 11.81 -1.69 -4.01
CA GLU A 152 12.45 -2.12 -2.76
C GLU A 152 11.85 -3.44 -2.27
N CYS A 153 10.53 -3.60 -2.39
CA CYS A 153 9.82 -4.83 -2.06
C CYS A 153 8.60 -5.04 -2.96
N CYS A 154 8.14 -6.29 -3.04
CA CYS A 154 6.84 -6.65 -3.64
C CYS A 154 5.99 -7.54 -2.74
N GLU A 155 6.60 -8.09 -1.70
CA GLU A 155 5.95 -8.86 -0.64
C GLU A 155 6.76 -8.66 0.64
N ASP A 156 6.14 -8.97 1.78
CA ASP A 156 6.74 -8.73 3.09
C ASP A 156 8.05 -9.51 3.28
N SER A 157 8.16 -10.70 2.68
CA SER A 157 9.35 -11.56 2.76
C SER A 157 10.64 -10.88 2.25
N HIS A 158 10.52 -9.86 1.40
CA HIS A 158 11.64 -9.08 0.88
C HIS A 158 12.15 -8.04 1.88
N CYS A 159 11.35 -7.72 2.90
CA CYS A 159 11.68 -6.75 3.93
C CYS A 159 12.30 -7.42 5.17
N ALA A 160 12.86 -6.62 6.08
CA ALA A 160 13.29 -7.14 7.38
C ALA A 160 12.09 -7.68 8.19
N SER A 161 12.36 -8.57 9.16
CA SER A 161 11.32 -9.24 9.98
C SER A 161 10.39 -8.27 10.72
N ASN A 162 10.84 -7.04 11.01
CA ASN A 162 10.09 -5.98 11.68
C ASN A 162 9.45 -4.96 10.71
N GLN A 163 9.40 -5.27 9.41
CA GLN A 163 8.90 -4.41 8.34
C GLN A 163 7.84 -5.13 7.51
N VAL A 164 7.01 -4.36 6.81
CA VAL A 164 6.04 -4.84 5.82
C VAL A 164 6.15 -4.04 4.53
N CYS A 165 5.78 -4.65 3.41
CA CYS A 165 5.82 -4.03 2.11
C CYS A 165 4.54 -3.22 1.87
N VAL A 166 4.66 -1.89 1.86
CA VAL A 166 3.54 -0.99 1.57
C VAL A 166 3.92 -0.09 0.41
N ALA A 167 3.12 -0.13 -0.66
CA ALA A 167 3.35 0.64 -1.87
C ALA A 167 4.80 0.51 -2.40
N ASN A 168 5.29 -0.74 -2.45
CA ASN A 168 6.63 -1.10 -2.95
C ASN A 168 7.81 -0.57 -2.13
N LYS A 169 7.58 -0.17 -0.87
CA LYS A 169 8.61 0.22 0.09
C LYS A 169 8.49 -0.56 1.39
N CYS A 170 9.63 -0.88 1.99
CA CYS A 170 9.65 -1.51 3.30
C CYS A 170 9.41 -0.46 4.37
N VAL A 171 8.30 -0.60 5.09
CA VAL A 171 7.93 0.29 6.18
C VAL A 171 7.98 -0.47 7.50
N ASN A 172 8.47 0.18 8.56
CA ASN A 172 8.51 -0.42 9.88
C ASN A 172 7.08 -0.69 10.39
N LEU A 173 6.87 -1.87 10.96
CA LEU A 173 5.66 -2.15 11.70
C LEU A 173 5.64 -1.30 12.96
N THR A 174 4.57 -0.54 13.14
CA THR A 174 4.35 0.29 14.32
C THR A 174 3.03 -0.06 14.97
N GLY A 175 3.04 -0.19 16.30
CA GLY A 175 1.84 -0.26 17.11
C GLY A 175 2.03 0.49 18.42
N ARG A 176 0.97 0.57 19.22
CA ARG A 176 0.96 1.33 20.48
C ARG A 176 2.04 0.85 21.45
N CYS A 177 2.16 -0.47 21.59
CA CYS A 177 3.04 -1.11 22.55
C CYS A 177 3.09 -2.62 22.31
N GLY A 178 4.28 -3.12 22.01
CA GLY A 178 4.46 -4.45 21.47
C GLY A 178 5.80 -4.56 20.78
N TRP A 179 5.97 -5.65 20.05
CA TRP A 179 7.14 -5.90 19.23
C TRP A 179 6.73 -6.42 17.86
N ALA A 180 7.57 -6.15 16.87
CA ALA A 180 7.38 -6.66 15.52
C ALA A 180 8.26 -7.89 15.29
N GLN A 181 7.67 -8.95 14.73
CA GLN A 181 8.39 -10.16 14.33
C GLN A 181 7.63 -10.84 13.20
N ASN A 182 8.35 -11.45 12.26
CA ASN A 182 7.78 -12.22 11.14
C ASN A 182 6.68 -11.43 10.40
N HIS A 183 6.94 -10.15 10.12
CA HIS A 183 6.01 -9.27 9.41
C HIS A 183 4.67 -9.08 10.12
N THR A 184 4.61 -9.33 11.44
CA THR A 184 3.41 -9.18 12.26
C THR A 184 3.74 -8.35 13.52
N TRP A 185 2.79 -7.51 13.92
CA TRP A 185 2.87 -6.79 15.19
C TRP A 185 2.22 -7.61 16.31
N TYR A 186 2.97 -7.89 17.37
CA TYR A 186 2.51 -8.58 18.57
C TYR A 186 2.34 -7.56 19.70
N ASN A 187 1.14 -7.46 20.25
CA ASN A 187 0.87 -6.57 21.39
C ASN A 187 1.25 -7.25 22.71
N TYR A 188 1.77 -6.44 23.62
CA TYR A 188 1.91 -6.82 25.03
C TYR A 188 0.54 -6.97 25.70
N ALA A 189 0.47 -7.65 26.85
CA ALA A 189 -0.78 -7.78 27.61
C ALA A 189 -1.23 -6.42 28.18
N CYS A 190 -0.27 -5.59 28.60
CA CYS A 190 -0.51 -4.23 29.04
C CYS A 190 0.68 -3.32 28.70
N CYS A 191 0.41 -2.03 28.68
CA CYS A 191 1.38 -1.00 28.34
C CYS A 191 1.37 0.15 29.34
N VAL A 192 0.21 0.36 29.96
CA VAL A 192 -0.01 1.22 31.12
C VAL A 192 -0.96 0.52 32.09
N ASP A 193 -0.99 0.94 33.35
CA ASP A 193 -1.88 0.36 34.39
C ASP A 193 -3.36 0.40 34.00
N ALA A 194 -3.78 1.40 33.22
CA ALA A 194 -5.15 1.54 32.74
C ALA A 194 -5.56 0.45 31.73
N ASP A 195 -4.60 -0.26 31.13
CA ASP A 195 -4.90 -1.42 30.27
C ASP A 195 -5.24 -2.67 31.11
N CYS A 196 -4.95 -2.68 32.43
CA CYS A 196 -5.17 -3.81 33.32
C CYS A 196 -6.54 -3.79 34.02
N PRO A 197 -7.08 -4.96 34.40
CA PRO A 197 -8.24 -5.07 35.28
C PRO A 197 -8.07 -4.31 36.60
N LYS A 198 -9.20 -3.98 37.23
CA LYS A 198 -9.21 -3.22 38.48
C LYS A 198 -8.48 -4.01 39.58
N GLY A 199 -7.50 -3.37 40.22
CA GLY A 199 -6.68 -3.98 41.27
C GLY A 199 -5.33 -4.51 40.77
N GLU A 200 -5.07 -4.44 39.46
CA GLU A 200 -3.80 -4.80 38.86
C GLU A 200 -3.06 -3.56 38.31
N ILE A 201 -1.75 -3.68 38.15
CA ILE A 201 -0.85 -2.68 37.55
C ILE A 201 0.02 -3.36 36.49
N CYS A 202 0.50 -2.58 35.53
CA CYS A 202 1.30 -3.09 34.43
C CYS A 202 2.77 -3.11 34.80
N ILE A 203 3.33 -4.31 35.02
CA ILE A 203 4.75 -4.50 35.33
C ILE A 203 5.34 -5.44 34.28
N ASP A 204 6.41 -5.00 33.62
CA ASP A 204 7.09 -5.75 32.56
C ASP A 204 6.12 -6.33 31.52
N HIS A 205 5.16 -5.50 31.08
CA HIS A 205 4.17 -5.84 30.06
C HIS A 205 3.14 -6.91 30.45
N VAL A 206 3.05 -7.25 31.73
CA VAL A 206 2.09 -8.19 32.31
C VAL A 206 1.29 -7.49 33.41
N CYS A 207 -0.03 -7.70 33.43
CA CYS A 207 -0.85 -7.23 34.54
C CYS A 207 -0.60 -8.09 35.78
N GLN A 208 -0.21 -7.45 36.88
CA GLN A 208 0.07 -8.10 38.15
C GLN A 208 -0.75 -7.44 39.25
N GLU A 209 -1.15 -8.20 40.27
CA GLU A 209 -1.85 -7.65 41.44
C GLU A 209 -1.06 -6.49 42.03
N LYS A 210 -1.73 -5.35 42.22
CA LYS A 210 -1.14 -4.19 42.86
C LYS A 210 -0.85 -4.55 44.32
N ALA A 211 0.42 -4.38 44.73
CA ALA A 211 0.80 -4.46 46.13
C ALA A 211 -0.05 -3.51 46.97
N GLN A 212 -0.69 -4.03 48.02
CA GLN A 212 -1.46 -3.23 48.96
C GLN A 212 -0.54 -2.49 49.94
N CYS A 213 0.62 -3.09 50.25
CA CYS A 213 1.60 -2.55 51.17
C CYS A 213 3.03 -2.97 50.76
N VAL A 214 4.02 -2.17 51.15
CA VAL A 214 5.45 -2.50 51.10
C VAL A 214 5.99 -2.69 52.52
N THR A 215 5.44 -1.94 53.45
CA THR A 215 5.76 -1.96 54.87
C THR A 215 4.49 -1.96 55.71
N ASN A 216 4.61 -2.27 57.00
CA ASN A 216 3.46 -2.22 57.90
C ASN A 216 2.80 -0.83 57.93
N ALA A 217 3.58 0.23 57.76
CA ALA A 217 3.09 1.61 57.76
C ALA A 217 2.10 1.92 56.62
N ASP A 218 2.06 1.09 55.58
CA ASP A 218 1.10 1.22 54.47
C ASP A 218 -0.27 0.60 54.80
N CYS A 219 -0.36 -0.21 55.86
CA CYS A 219 -1.58 -0.87 56.31
C CYS A 219 -2.25 -0.11 57.45
N MET A 220 -3.49 -0.48 57.81
CA MET A 220 -4.15 0.06 59.00
C MET A 220 -3.42 -0.37 60.29
N ASP A 221 -3.64 0.35 61.40
CA ASP A 221 -2.93 0.11 62.68
C ASP A 221 -3.10 -1.31 63.24
N ASN A 222 -4.22 -1.96 62.91
CA ASN A 222 -4.57 -3.33 63.28
C ASN A 222 -4.18 -4.39 62.22
N GLU A 223 -3.42 -4.02 61.20
CA GLU A 223 -2.98 -4.89 60.11
C GLU A 223 -1.45 -4.96 60.03
N VAL A 224 -0.92 -6.05 59.47
CA VAL A 224 0.51 -6.24 59.21
C VAL A 224 0.71 -6.49 57.71
N CYS A 225 1.76 -5.91 57.14
CA CYS A 225 2.11 -6.15 55.75
C CYS A 225 2.82 -7.49 55.61
N THR A 226 2.19 -8.44 54.93
CA THR A 226 2.75 -9.77 54.66
C THR A 226 2.51 -10.13 53.21
N ASN A 227 3.59 -10.47 52.49
CA ASN A 227 3.54 -10.80 51.05
C ASN A 227 2.78 -9.75 50.22
N ASN A 228 3.03 -8.47 50.49
CA ASN A 228 2.40 -7.32 49.83
C ASN A 228 0.87 -7.21 50.02
N LYS A 229 0.31 -7.91 51.00
CA LYS A 229 -1.10 -7.82 51.41
C LYS A 229 -1.18 -7.36 52.86
N CYS A 230 -2.13 -6.49 53.15
CA CYS A 230 -2.44 -6.11 54.52
C CYS A 230 -3.30 -7.20 55.13
N ILE A 231 -2.79 -7.86 56.16
CA ILE A 231 -3.48 -8.95 56.86
C ILE A 231 -3.86 -8.46 58.25
N VAL A 232 -5.13 -8.60 58.62
CA VAL A 232 -5.62 -8.24 59.96
C VAL A 232 -4.91 -9.08 61.01
N ILE A 233 -4.39 -8.42 62.03
CA ILE A 233 -3.74 -9.06 63.17
C ILE A 233 -4.84 -9.56 64.11
N VAL A 234 -4.86 -10.86 64.38
CA VAL A 234 -5.81 -11.51 65.27
C VAL A 234 -5.07 -12.20 66.41
N GLY A 235 -5.65 -12.19 67.59
CA GLY A 235 -5.18 -12.96 68.74
C GLY A 235 -6.33 -13.22 69.71
N GLU A 236 -6.07 -14.11 70.68
CA GLU A 236 -7.13 -14.66 71.55
C GLU A 236 -7.56 -13.67 72.64
N CYS A 237 -6.62 -12.85 73.13
CA CYS A 237 -6.91 -11.83 74.14
C CYS A 237 -5.86 -10.72 74.11
N GLY A 238 -6.32 -9.51 73.82
CA GLY A 238 -5.47 -8.37 73.52
C GLY A 238 -6.11 -7.40 72.55
N VAL A 239 -5.29 -6.46 72.07
CA VAL A 239 -5.65 -5.50 71.03
C VAL A 239 -4.58 -5.47 69.95
N ALA A 240 -5.00 -5.34 68.70
CA ALA A 240 -4.08 -5.05 67.59
C ALA A 240 -3.83 -3.53 67.54
N SER A 241 -2.59 -3.12 67.76
CA SER A 241 -2.19 -1.71 67.61
C SER A 241 -0.70 -1.60 67.30
N ASN A 242 -0.31 -0.56 66.55
CA ASN A 242 1.04 -0.34 66.05
C ASN A 242 1.59 -1.58 65.32
N HIS A 243 0.74 -2.19 64.49
CA HIS A 243 1.07 -3.35 63.65
C HIS A 243 1.56 -4.59 64.42
N ARG A 244 1.12 -4.74 65.68
CA ARG A 244 1.40 -5.92 66.51
C ARG A 244 0.20 -6.27 67.38
N TRP A 245 0.15 -7.54 67.81
CA TRP A 245 -0.79 -7.96 68.85
C TRP A 245 -0.22 -7.60 70.22
N ILE A 246 -0.94 -6.76 70.97
CA ILE A 246 -0.62 -6.41 72.35
C ILE A 246 -1.51 -7.26 73.25
N GLN A 247 -0.94 -8.26 73.90
CA GLN A 247 -1.66 -9.07 74.88
C GLN A 247 -2.07 -8.21 76.07
N TYR A 248 -3.28 -8.43 76.56
CA TYR A 248 -3.72 -7.86 77.82
C TYR A 248 -3.08 -8.57 79.01
N GLU A 249 -3.15 -7.94 80.19
CA GLU A 249 -2.66 -8.55 81.43
C GLU A 249 -3.54 -9.74 81.84
N CYS A 250 -4.86 -9.65 81.60
CA CYS A 250 -5.80 -10.73 81.88
C CYS A 250 -7.01 -10.72 80.92
N CYS A 251 -7.61 -11.89 80.75
CA CYS A 251 -8.76 -12.16 79.89
C CYS A 251 -9.92 -12.75 80.69
N SER A 252 -9.56 -13.35 81.82
CA SER A 252 -10.40 -13.97 82.83
C SER A 252 -9.74 -13.83 84.20
N ASP A 253 -10.49 -14.12 85.27
CA ASP A 253 -9.97 -14.11 86.64
C ASP A 253 -8.84 -15.15 86.83
N ASP A 254 -8.84 -16.24 86.06
CA ASP A 254 -7.85 -17.32 86.13
C ASP A 254 -6.45 -16.87 85.65
N ASP A 255 -6.36 -15.81 84.85
CA ASP A 255 -5.09 -15.25 84.37
C ASP A 255 -4.36 -14.45 85.47
N CYS A 256 -5.05 -14.09 86.56
CA CYS A 256 -4.50 -13.28 87.63
C CYS A 256 -3.93 -14.14 88.78
N ALA A 257 -2.63 -13.97 89.06
CA ALA A 257 -1.94 -14.71 90.14
C ALA A 257 -2.60 -14.55 91.52
N THR A 258 -3.15 -13.37 91.80
CA THR A 258 -4.03 -13.12 92.95
C THR A 258 -5.08 -12.09 92.57
N GLY A 259 -6.37 -12.44 92.62
CA GLY A 259 -7.47 -11.48 92.47
C GLY A 259 -8.44 -11.77 91.33
N ARG A 260 -8.96 -10.72 90.69
CA ARG A 260 -9.90 -10.79 89.55
C ARG A 260 -9.46 -9.87 88.41
N CYS A 261 -9.87 -10.19 87.18
CA CYS A 261 -9.65 -9.36 86.02
C CYS A 261 -10.70 -8.23 85.98
N LEU A 262 -10.25 -6.99 85.83
CA LEU A 262 -11.13 -5.83 85.67
C LEU A 262 -11.53 -5.62 84.21
N ASP A 263 -12.59 -4.83 83.96
CA ASP A 263 -13.08 -4.51 82.61
C ASP A 263 -12.04 -3.81 81.70
N ASN A 264 -10.99 -3.24 82.29
CA ASN A 264 -9.85 -2.66 81.55
C ASN A 264 -8.71 -3.66 81.30
N HIS A 265 -8.97 -4.95 81.53
CA HIS A 265 -8.02 -6.05 81.38
C HIS A 265 -6.74 -5.94 82.22
N THR A 266 -6.88 -5.43 83.45
CA THR A 266 -5.80 -5.41 84.46
C THR A 266 -6.18 -6.26 85.67
N CYS A 267 -5.19 -6.90 86.29
CA CYS A 267 -5.41 -7.71 87.48
C CYS A 267 -5.52 -6.83 88.72
N ALA A 268 -6.58 -7.03 89.51
CA ALA A 268 -6.75 -6.35 90.79
C ALA A 268 -6.93 -7.36 91.92
N PRO A 269 -6.35 -7.10 93.12
CA PRO A 269 -6.51 -7.98 94.27
C PRO A 269 -7.99 -8.16 94.60
N ALA A 270 -8.36 -9.38 94.98
CA ALA A 270 -9.74 -9.68 95.36
C ALA A 270 -10.17 -8.71 96.48
N PRO A 271 -11.39 -8.14 96.41
CA PRO A 271 -11.87 -7.24 97.44
C PRO A 271 -11.76 -7.95 98.79
N VAL A 272 -11.01 -7.36 99.71
CA VAL A 272 -10.89 -7.85 101.08
C VAL A 272 -12.31 -7.88 101.61
N ARG A 273 -12.84 -9.08 101.86
CA ARG A 273 -14.14 -9.24 102.54
C ARG A 273 -13.96 -8.62 103.92
N THR A 274 -14.35 -7.36 104.11
CA THR A 274 -14.58 -6.84 105.45
C THR A 274 -15.62 -7.74 106.08
N PRO A 275 -15.36 -8.34 107.25
CA PRO A 275 -16.28 -9.28 107.88
C PRO A 275 -17.63 -8.59 108.07
N GLU A 276 -18.62 -9.12 107.37
CA GLU A 276 -20.01 -8.74 107.41
C GLU A 276 -20.52 -8.86 108.85
N GLN A 277 -20.92 -7.73 109.40
CA GLN A 277 -21.48 -7.61 110.73
C GLN A 277 -22.86 -8.32 110.75
N PRO A 278 -23.12 -9.28 111.64
CA PRO A 278 -24.36 -10.04 111.62
C PRO A 278 -25.51 -9.18 112.17
N SER A 279 -26.51 -8.90 111.34
CA SER A 279 -27.74 -8.28 111.80
C SER A 279 -28.96 -8.97 111.20
N ALA A 280 -29.62 -9.70 112.10
CA ALA A 280 -31.07 -9.84 112.23
C ALA A 280 -31.84 -10.51 111.08
N ALA A 281 -32.22 -11.75 111.40
CA ALA A 281 -33.42 -12.40 110.94
C ALA A 281 -34.61 -11.44 110.76
N GLN A 282 -35.22 -11.47 109.58
CA GLN A 282 -36.61 -11.06 109.43
C GLN A 282 -37.34 -12.00 108.47
N THR A 283 -38.43 -12.51 109.02
CA THR A 283 -39.35 -13.55 108.58
C THR A 283 -40.09 -13.23 107.27
N CYS A 284 -40.33 -14.30 106.50
CA CYS A 284 -41.31 -14.39 105.41
C CYS A 284 -42.70 -13.84 105.78
N PRO A 285 -43.49 -13.45 104.77
CA PRO A 285 -44.64 -14.30 104.47
C PRO A 285 -44.83 -14.62 102.98
N LEU A 286 -45.44 -15.79 102.81
CA LEU A 286 -46.06 -16.39 101.63
C LEU A 286 -46.95 -15.42 100.83
N GLY A 287 -46.95 -15.55 99.50
CA GLY A 287 -47.94 -14.91 98.65
C GLY A 287 -47.92 -15.36 97.19
N PHE A 288 -48.76 -16.34 96.88
CA PHE A 288 -49.53 -16.52 95.64
C PHE A 288 -48.83 -16.86 94.30
N VAL A 289 -49.00 -18.14 93.97
CA VAL A 289 -49.30 -18.73 92.66
C VAL A 289 -50.24 -17.86 91.81
N LEU A 290 -49.94 -17.69 90.51
CA LEU A 290 -50.91 -17.89 89.42
C LEU A 290 -50.22 -18.03 88.05
N ALA A 291 -50.73 -19.00 87.30
CA ALA A 291 -50.38 -19.39 85.95
C ALA A 291 -50.97 -18.46 84.87
N GLY A 292 -50.39 -18.49 83.67
CA GLY A 292 -50.95 -17.91 82.43
C GLY A 292 -49.89 -17.90 81.33
N ALA A 293 -49.76 -18.97 80.55
CA ALA A 293 -50.41 -19.18 79.25
C ALA A 293 -49.76 -18.39 78.08
N VAL A 294 -48.94 -19.13 77.32
CA VAL A 294 -48.83 -19.20 75.84
C VAL A 294 -49.63 -18.16 75.03
N LEU A 295 -48.94 -17.43 74.15
CA LEU A 295 -49.40 -17.22 72.76
C LEU A 295 -48.26 -16.80 71.84
N LEU A 296 -47.98 -17.67 70.87
CA LEU A 296 -47.28 -17.42 69.61
C LEU A 296 -48.02 -16.35 68.81
N VAL A 297 -47.30 -15.38 68.23
CA VAL A 297 -47.68 -14.76 66.94
C VAL A 297 -46.42 -14.53 66.11
N PHE A 298 -46.35 -15.26 65.00
CA PHE A 298 -45.53 -14.97 63.83
C PHE A 298 -45.96 -13.62 63.21
N ALA A 299 -45.00 -12.77 62.86
CA ALA A 299 -45.24 -11.74 61.84
C ALA A 299 -43.98 -11.50 61.00
N TYR A 300 -43.94 -12.28 59.93
CA TYR A 300 -43.22 -12.05 58.69
C TYR A 300 -43.60 -10.69 58.08
N LYS A 301 -42.64 -9.84 57.66
CA LYS A 301 -42.86 -8.93 56.52
C LYS A 301 -41.58 -8.28 55.96
N ARG A 302 -41.32 -8.70 54.71
CA ARG A 302 -40.66 -8.04 53.57
C ARG A 302 -39.20 -7.61 53.69
#